data_AF-A0A0V1NB70-F1
#
_entry.id   AF-A0A0V1NB70-F1
#
_cell.length_a   1.000
_cell.length_b   1.000
_cell.length_c   1.000
_cell.angle_alpha   90.00
_cell.angle_beta   90.00
_cell.angle_gamma   90.00
#
_symmetry.space_group_name_H-M   'P 1'
#
loop_
_entity.id
_entity.type
_entity.pdbx_description
1 polymer ?
#
loop_
_entity_poly.entity_id
_entity_poly.type
_entity_poly.pdbx_seq_one_letter_code
_entity_poly.pdbx_strand_id
1 'polypeptide(L)'
;MLGCQHISASSYHPQANGIVERFHRHLKASLIAHMHSAGVNWTTALPLVLLGIRTALKEDINCSATEMLYGSVLRLPADFFLGDVTSSCSDPTAFVEALRIAMRLLATKLYRLSASGL
;
A
#
# COMPACT_ATOMS: atom_id res chain seq x y z
N MET A 1 0.10 23.79 -22.64
CA MET A 1 0.31 22.43 -23.20
C MET A 1 1.31 21.71 -22.30
N LEU A 2 0.93 20.65 -21.58
CA LEU A 2 1.75 19.98 -20.55
C LEU A 2 2.98 19.19 -21.10
N GLY A 3 3.35 19.36 -22.37
CA GLY A 3 4.47 18.63 -22.99
C GLY A 3 4.27 17.11 -23.11
N CYS A 4 3.07 16.60 -22.84
CA CYS A 4 2.77 15.17 -22.91
C CYS A 4 2.69 14.67 -24.35
N GLN A 5 3.45 13.63 -24.69
CA GLN A 5 3.33 12.92 -25.97
C GLN A 5 2.41 11.71 -25.80
N HIS A 6 1.38 11.62 -26.65
CA HIS A 6 0.48 10.47 -26.68
C HIS A 6 1.09 9.37 -27.55
N ILE A 7 1.28 8.18 -26.96
CA ILE A 7 1.77 7.00 -27.67
C ILE A 7 0.60 6.02 -27.77
N SER A 8 0.14 5.75 -28.99
CA SER A 8 -0.90 4.76 -29.26
C SER A 8 -0.29 3.37 -29.39
N ALA A 9 -0.83 2.39 -28.66
CA ALA A 9 -0.53 0.99 -28.92
C ALA A 9 -1.18 0.56 -30.25
N SER A 10 -0.42 -0.07 -31.16
CA SER A 10 -0.96 -0.64 -32.39
C SER A 10 -1.99 -1.73 -32.07
N SER A 11 -3.07 -1.78 -32.85
CA SER A 11 -4.01 -2.90 -32.80
C SER A 11 -3.28 -4.23 -33.03
N TYR A 12 -3.73 -5.30 -32.38
CA TYR A 12 -3.16 -6.65 -32.46
C TYR A 12 -1.71 -6.83 -31.95
N HIS A 13 -1.17 -5.87 -31.19
CA HIS A 13 0.15 -6.01 -30.54
C HIS A 13 0.04 -6.04 -29.00
N PRO A 14 -0.46 -7.15 -28.40
CA PRO A 14 -0.74 -7.23 -26.96
C PRO A 14 0.49 -7.05 -26.07
N GLN A 15 1.69 -7.23 -26.63
CA GLN A 15 2.96 -7.01 -25.93
C GLN A 15 3.17 -5.53 -25.57
N ALA A 16 2.63 -4.59 -26.35
CA ALA A 16 2.78 -3.15 -26.12
C ALA A 16 2.12 -2.67 -24.80
N ASN A 17 1.09 -3.38 -24.32
CA ASN A 17 0.33 -2.97 -23.14
C ASN A 17 0.28 -4.04 -22.03
N GLY A 18 1.02 -5.14 -22.20
CA GLY A 18 0.89 -6.32 -21.35
C GLY A 18 1.26 -6.09 -19.88
N ILE A 19 2.08 -5.09 -19.55
CA ILE A 19 2.40 -4.75 -18.15
C ILE A 19 1.18 -4.11 -17.46
N VAL A 20 0.54 -3.15 -18.12
CA VAL A 20 -0.64 -2.45 -17.59
C VAL A 20 -1.82 -3.41 -17.50
N GLU A 21 -2.02 -4.26 -18.50
CA GLU A 21 -3.10 -5.26 -18.48
C GLU A 21 -2.93 -6.30 -17.37
N ARG A 22 -1.70 -6.78 -17.13
CA ARG A 22 -1.39 -7.68 -16.01
C ARG A 22 -1.63 -6.99 -14.67
N PHE A 23 -1.22 -5.74 -14.52
CA PHE A 23 -1.50 -4.95 -13.34
C PHE A 23 -3.01 -4.78 -13.10
N HIS A 24 -3.78 -4.43 -14.13
CA HIS A 24 -5.23 -4.30 -14.04
C HIS A 24 -5.91 -5.62 -13.64
N ARG A 25 -5.43 -6.77 -14.14
CA ARG A 25 -5.95 -8.08 -13.74
C ARG A 25 -5.70 -8.35 -12.25
N HIS A 26 -4.49 -8.07 -11.78
CA HIS A 26 -4.12 -8.22 -10.37
C HIS A 26 -4.98 -7.30 -9.48
N LEU A 27 -5.09 -6.02 -9.84
CA LEU A 27 -5.88 -5.04 -9.11
C LEU A 27 -7.35 -5.46 -8.97
N LYS A 28 -7.97 -5.93 -10.06
CA LYS A 28 -9.35 -6.42 -10.05
C LYS A 28 -9.51 -7.64 -9.13
N ALA A 29 -8.58 -8.58 -9.18
CA ALA A 29 -8.62 -9.78 -8.33
C ALA A 29 -8.53 -9.40 -6.84
N SER A 30 -7.61 -8.52 -6.48
CA SER A 30 -7.45 -8.04 -5.10
C SER A 30 -8.68 -7.28 -4.60
N LEU A 31 -9.30 -6.45 -5.46
CA LEU A 31 -10.55 -5.76 -5.14
C LEU A 31 -11.70 -6.74 -4.88
N ILE A 32 -11.91 -7.72 -5.77
CA ILE A 32 -12.98 -8.71 -5.61
C ILE A 32 -12.80 -9.49 -4.30
N ALA A 33 -11.57 -9.93 -4.01
CA ALA A 33 -11.27 -10.66 -2.78
C ALA A 33 -11.59 -9.81 -1.55
N HIS A 34 -11.14 -8.56 -1.51
CA HIS A 34 -11.36 -7.69 -0.36
C HIS A 34 -12.84 -7.30 -0.18
N MET A 35 -13.54 -7.01 -1.29
CA MET A 35 -14.97 -6.71 -1.27
C MET A 35 -15.78 -7.90 -0.75
N HIS A 36 -15.44 -9.12 -1.15
CA HIS A 36 -16.11 -10.33 -0.68
C HIS A 36 -15.84 -10.60 0.81
N SER A 37 -14.62 -10.36 1.30
CA SER A 37 -14.26 -10.57 2.70
C SER A 37 -14.84 -9.52 3.65
N ALA A 38 -14.86 -8.25 3.24
CA ALA A 38 -15.25 -7.12 4.10
C ALA A 38 -16.69 -6.62 3.83
N GLY A 39 -17.35 -7.06 2.77
CA GLY A 39 -18.71 -6.61 2.41
C GLY A 39 -18.79 -5.14 2.02
N VAL A 40 -17.70 -4.55 1.51
CA VAL A 40 -17.60 -3.12 1.20
C VAL A 40 -17.64 -2.85 -0.32
N ASN A 41 -18.02 -1.63 -0.68
CA ASN A 41 -17.96 -1.15 -2.07
C ASN A 41 -16.51 -1.00 -2.56
N TRP A 42 -16.32 -1.14 -3.87
CA TRP A 42 -15.00 -1.06 -4.50
C TRP A 42 -14.28 0.28 -4.25
N THR A 43 -15.03 1.38 -4.16
CA THR A 43 -14.48 2.72 -3.90
C THR A 43 -13.84 2.83 -2.53
N THR A 44 -14.45 2.20 -1.51
CA THR A 44 -13.93 2.15 -0.14
C THR A 44 -12.75 1.18 -0.03
N ALA A 45 -12.78 0.07 -0.77
CA ALA A 45 -11.69 -0.91 -0.82
C ALA A 45 -10.44 -0.39 -1.54
N LEU A 46 -10.61 0.50 -2.52
CA LEU A 46 -9.56 0.90 -3.46
C LEU A 46 -8.28 1.45 -2.79
N PRO A 47 -8.33 2.39 -1.82
CA PRO A 47 -7.12 2.92 -1.21
C PRO A 47 -6.31 1.85 -0.49
N LEU A 48 -6.98 0.93 0.21
CA LEU A 48 -6.33 -0.14 0.97
C LEU A 48 -5.71 -1.19 0.05
N VAL A 49 -6.42 -1.59 -1.01
CA VAL A 49 -5.90 -2.53 -2.01
C VAL A 49 -4.70 -1.94 -2.75
N LEU A 50 -4.77 -0.66 -3.15
CA LEU A 50 -3.65 0.01 -3.80
C LEU A 50 -2.45 0.14 -2.87
N LEU A 51 -2.66 0.42 -1.59
CA LEU A 51 -1.60 0.44 -0.59
C LEU A 51 -0.92 -0.92 -0.52
N GLY A 52 -1.69 -2.00 -0.36
CA GLY A 52 -1.16 -3.37 -0.29
C GLY A 52 -0.34 -3.75 -1.53
N ILE A 53 -0.84 -3.45 -2.74
CA ILE A 53 -0.12 -3.73 -3.99
C ILE A 53 1.19 -2.93 -4.08
N ARG A 54 1.20 -1.69 -3.60
CA ARG A 54 2.38 -0.80 -3.66
C ARG A 54 3.47 -1.18 -2.67
N THR A 55 3.08 -1.69 -1.50
CA THR A 55 4.02 -2.11 -0.44
C THR A 55 4.38 -3.58 -0.50
N ALA A 56 3.67 -4.39 -1.28
CA ALA A 56 4.02 -5.79 -1.49
C ALA A 56 5.43 -5.91 -2.09
N LEU A 57 6.25 -6.76 -1.48
CA LEU A 57 7.54 -7.13 -2.05
C LEU A 57 7.30 -7.93 -3.33
N LYS A 58 7.93 -7.48 -4.42
CA LYS A 58 7.92 -8.23 -5.67
C LYS A 58 9.16 -9.11 -5.71
N GLU A 59 8.95 -10.43 -5.57
CA GLU A 59 10.04 -11.43 -5.49
C GLU A 59 11.01 -11.35 -6.68
N ASP A 60 10.51 -11.05 -7.88
CA ASP A 60 11.34 -10.90 -9.09
C ASP A 60 12.45 -9.83 -8.96
N ILE A 61 12.20 -8.77 -8.16
CA ILE A 61 13.06 -7.58 -8.05
C ILE A 61 13.58 -7.42 -6.62
N ASN A 62 13.10 -8.23 -5.67
CA ASN A 62 13.35 -8.12 -4.23
C ASN A 62 13.11 -6.70 -3.66
N CYS A 63 12.24 -5.92 -4.29
CA CYS A 63 11.88 -4.57 -3.89
C CYS A 63 10.36 -4.35 -4.10
N SER A 64 9.78 -3.49 -3.27
CA SER A 64 8.41 -2.98 -3.43
C SER A 64 8.37 -1.76 -4.35
N ALA A 65 7.20 -1.48 -4.92
CA ALA A 65 7.02 -0.29 -5.77
C ALA A 65 7.24 1.01 -4.97
N THR A 66 6.88 1.03 -3.68
CA THR A 66 7.13 2.15 -2.77
C THR A 66 8.61 2.38 -2.51
N GLU A 67 9.39 1.33 -2.29
CA GLU A 67 10.84 1.47 -2.12
C GLU A 67 11.50 2.01 -3.37
N MET A 68 11.09 1.54 -4.54
CA MET A 68 11.64 2.02 -5.80
C MET A 68 11.29 3.50 -6.08
N LEU A 69 10.11 3.96 -5.64
CA LEU A 69 9.66 5.33 -5.84
C LEU A 69 10.30 6.31 -4.83
N TYR A 70 10.38 5.91 -3.56
CA TYR A 70 10.81 6.79 -2.46
C TYR A 70 12.24 6.52 -1.98
N GLY A 71 12.91 5.50 -2.50
CA GLY A 71 14.24 5.08 -2.07
C GLY A 71 14.30 4.50 -0.65
N SER A 72 13.15 4.22 -0.02
CA SER A 72 13.08 3.73 1.36
C SER A 72 11.83 2.88 1.60
N VAL A 73 11.91 1.99 2.59
CA VAL A 73 10.80 1.12 2.99
C VAL A 73 9.71 1.95 3.66
N LEU A 74 8.50 1.89 3.11
CA LEU A 74 7.35 2.56 3.72
C LEU A 74 6.94 1.80 4.99
N ARG A 75 6.93 2.49 6.13
CA ARG A 75 6.42 1.93 7.40
C ARG A 75 4.90 1.88 7.35
N LEU A 76 4.35 0.67 7.29
CA LEU A 76 2.91 0.44 7.34
C LEU A 76 2.40 0.54 8.78
N PRO A 77 1.11 0.88 8.99
CA PRO A 77 0.46 0.75 10.30
C PRO A 77 0.66 -0.64 10.91
N ALA A 78 0.61 -1.70 10.09
CA ALA A 78 0.83 -3.08 10.53
C ALA A 78 2.22 -3.30 11.17
N ASP A 79 3.27 -2.65 10.65
CA ASP A 79 4.66 -2.83 11.11
C ASP A 79 4.90 -2.28 12.52
N PHE A 80 4.00 -1.46 13.04
CA PHE A 80 4.04 -1.01 14.43
C PHE A 80 3.57 -2.09 15.40
N PHE A 81 2.76 -3.04 14.94
CA PHE A 81 2.20 -4.11 15.76
C PHE A 81 3.05 -5.39 15.72
N LEU A 82 3.85 -5.60 14.67
CA LEU A 82 4.75 -6.77 14.57
C LEU A 82 5.97 -6.69 15.52
N GLY A 83 6.23 -5.54 16.15
CA GLY A 83 7.37 -5.35 17.05
C GLY A 83 7.25 -5.97 18.44
N ASP A 84 6.09 -6.52 18.82
CA ASP A 84 5.82 -7.07 20.16
C ASP A 84 5.24 -8.49 20.11
N VAL A 85 5.88 -9.36 19.32
CA VAL A 85 5.57 -10.81 19.29
C VAL A 85 5.86 -11.51 20.64
N THR A 86 6.29 -10.77 21.67
CA THR A 86 6.44 -11.28 23.04
C THR A 86 5.19 -11.21 23.90
N SER A 87 4.10 -10.60 23.45
CA SER A 87 2.91 -10.46 24.28
C SER A 87 1.69 -11.01 23.57
N SER A 88 1.49 -12.34 23.65
CA SER A 88 0.20 -12.99 23.42
C SER A 88 -0.82 -12.50 24.46
N CYS A 89 -1.27 -11.26 24.33
CA CYS A 89 -2.29 -10.69 25.18
C CYS A 89 -3.61 -10.77 24.42
N SER A 90 -4.38 -11.82 24.68
CA SER A 90 -5.73 -12.03 24.16
C SER A 90 -6.77 -11.00 24.66
N ASP A 91 -6.32 -9.89 25.25
CA ASP A 91 -7.18 -8.82 25.75
C ASP A 91 -7.39 -7.75 24.65
N PRO A 92 -8.63 -7.60 24.13
CA PRO A 92 -8.95 -6.57 23.14
C PRO A 92 -8.66 -5.15 23.64
N THR A 93 -8.66 -4.92 24.97
CA THR A 93 -8.39 -3.61 25.56
C THR A 93 -6.93 -3.21 25.41
N ALA A 94 -6.00 -4.13 25.69
CA ALA A 94 -4.57 -3.94 25.49
C ALA A 94 -4.21 -3.65 24.02
N PHE A 95 -4.87 -4.32 23.07
CA PHE A 95 -4.71 -4.03 21.64
C PHE A 95 -5.13 -2.61 21.26
N VAL A 96 -6.27 -2.15 21.77
CA VAL A 96 -6.77 -0.78 21.52
C VAL A 96 -5.85 0.28 22.14
N GLU A 97 -5.29 0.01 23.33
CA GLU A 97 -4.30 0.87 23.99
C GLU A 97 -3.03 1.01 23.13
N ALA A 98 -2.49 -0.13 22.67
CA ALA A 98 -1.32 -0.17 21.79
C ALA A 98 -1.57 0.56 20.46
N LEU A 99 -2.75 0.38 19.86
CA LEU A 99 -3.18 1.09 18.65
C LEU A 99 -3.22 2.61 18.85
N ARG A 100 -3.77 3.08 19.98
CA ARG A 100 -3.79 4.53 20.31
C ARG A 100 -2.38 5.09 20.44
N ILE A 101 -1.46 4.37 21.08
CA ILE A 101 -0.07 4.80 21.26
C ILE A 101 0.64 4.88 19.91
N ALA A 102 0.53 3.83 19.08
CA ALA A 102 1.14 3.79 17.74
C ALA A 102 0.64 4.95 16.84
N MET A 103 -0.66 5.21 16.84
CA MET A 103 -1.25 6.31 16.06
C MET A 103 -0.82 7.70 16.54
N ARG A 104 -0.64 7.90 17.85
CA ARG A 104 -0.09 9.16 18.40
C ARG A 104 1.37 9.38 18.00
N LEU A 105 2.17 8.33 17.96
CA LEU A 105 3.57 8.39 17.52
C LEU A 105 3.68 8.74 16.03
N LEU A 106 2.79 8.20 15.19
CA LEU A 106 2.71 8.57 13.78
C LEU A 106 2.39 10.06 13.59
N ALA A 107 1.38 10.57 14.30
CA ALA A 107 0.98 11.98 14.22
C ALA A 107 2.13 12.93 14.62
N THR A 108 2.85 12.59 15.69
CA THR A 108 3.98 13.42 16.17
C THR A 108 5.21 13.33 15.28
N LYS A 109 5.50 12.17 14.68
CA LYS A 109 6.62 12.01 13.74
C LYS A 109 6.40 12.74 12.43
N LEU A 110 5.17 12.72 11.90
CA LEU A 110 4.79 13.49 10.70
C LEU A 110 4.87 14.99 10.95
N TYR A 111 4.40 15.46 12.11
CA TYR A 111 4.55 16.87 12.50
C TYR A 111 6.02 17.29 12.60
N ARG A 112 6.89 16.45 13.20
CA ARG A 112 8.32 16.72 13.30
C ARG A 112 9.04 16.72 11.94
N LEU A 113 8.71 15.79 11.05
CA LEU A 113 9.28 15.74 9.69
C LEU A 113 8.85 16.93 8.83
N SER A 114 7.61 17.42 9.01
CA SER A 114 7.13 18.64 8.36
C SER A 114 7.77 19.91 8.92
N ALA A 115 8.22 19.89 10.19
CA ALA A 115 8.88 21.01 10.85
C ALA A 115 10.40 21.02 10.63
N SER A 116 11.00 19.87 10.26
CA SER A 116 12.43 19.74 9.94
C SER A 116 12.72 19.82 8.44
N GLY A 117 11.85 20.50 7.66
CA GLY A 117 12.10 20.80 6.25
C GLY A 117 13.32 21.70 6.09
N LEU A 118 14.46 21.07 5.85
CA LEU A 118 15.70 21.57 5.27
C LEU A 118 16.14 20.55 4.23
#